data_AF-A0A9N9CN44-F1
#
_entry.id   AF-A0A9N9CN44-F1
#
_cell.length_a   1.000
_cell.length_b   1.000
_cell.length_c   1.000
_cell.angle_alpha   90.00
_cell.angle_beta   90.00
_cell.angle_gamma   90.00
#
_symmetry.space_group_name_H-M   'P 1'
#
loop_
_entity.id
_entity.type
_entity.pdbx_description
1 polymer ?
#
loop_
_entity_poly.entity_id
_entity_poly.type
_entity_poly.pdbx_seq_one_letter_code
_entity_poly.pdbx_strand_id
1 'polypeptide(L)'
;DDKYDEIENENQRPRDTIEHIVAQIDIDRTKYILESYADIRREKIETHVRHILKNPEERVKLTSIELDFAEKYANLLAEYEDSSYKRDCPQEVKHLLNQGLYPQADVPVFCHVDETIGERRLKRDFIEMKANDIYLLQYSEITDLVQRRRLTLIDGLTWKSGLKGLLHAENAEDYTLYVMARWLDANN
;
A
#
# COMPACT_ATOMS: atom_id res chain seq x y z
N ASP A 1 33.74 1.82 -49.75
CA ASP A 1 33.15 2.57 -48.62
C ASP A 1 31.72 2.15 -48.34
N ASP A 2 30.83 2.11 -49.34
CA ASP A 2 29.39 1.74 -49.16
C ASP A 2 29.07 0.42 -48.43
N LYS A 3 29.94 -0.59 -48.47
CA LYS A 3 29.70 -1.90 -47.82
C LYS A 3 29.89 -1.88 -46.30
N TYR A 4 30.69 -0.94 -45.78
CA TYR A 4 30.91 -0.80 -44.34
C TYR A 4 29.77 -0.01 -43.69
N ASP A 5 29.22 0.97 -44.40
CA ASP A 5 28.09 1.79 -43.93
C ASP A 5 26.79 0.96 -43.79
N GLU A 6 26.53 -0.01 -44.67
CA GLU A 6 25.36 -0.90 -44.55
C GLU A 6 25.44 -1.83 -43.32
N ILE A 7 26.64 -2.34 -42.99
CA ILE A 7 26.86 -3.24 -41.85
C ILE A 7 26.75 -2.49 -40.51
N GLU A 8 27.19 -1.22 -40.46
CA GLU A 8 26.98 -0.38 -39.28
C GLU A 8 25.50 -0.03 -39.09
N ASN A 9 24.77 0.26 -40.16
CA ASN A 9 23.33 0.57 -40.11
C ASN A 9 22.48 -0.65 -39.68
N GLU A 10 22.88 -1.87 -40.06
CA GLU A 10 22.20 -3.10 -39.65
C GLU A 10 22.52 -3.52 -38.21
N ASN A 11 23.68 -3.15 -37.66
CA ASN A 11 24.00 -3.36 -36.24
C ASN A 11 23.50 -2.23 -35.33
N GLN A 12 23.20 -1.05 -35.88
CA GLN A 12 22.62 0.07 -35.16
C GLN A 12 21.10 -0.13 -34.95
N ARG A 13 20.39 -0.63 -35.97
CA ARG A 13 18.94 -0.91 -35.89
C ARG A 13 18.51 -1.79 -34.70
N PRO A 14 19.17 -2.93 -34.39
CA PRO A 14 18.87 -3.74 -33.22
C PRO A 14 19.15 -3.03 -31.90
N ARG A 15 20.21 -2.21 -31.83
CA ARG A 15 20.53 -1.43 -30.62
C ARG A 15 19.48 -0.37 -30.35
N ASP A 16 19.10 0.40 -31.37
CA ASP A 16 18.02 1.37 -31.28
C ASP A 16 16.70 0.68 -30.88
N THR A 17 16.44 -0.52 -31.43
CA THR A 17 15.27 -1.33 -31.07
C THR A 17 15.29 -1.77 -29.60
N ILE A 18 16.44 -2.23 -29.09
CA ILE A 18 16.58 -2.62 -27.68
C ILE A 18 16.42 -1.40 -26.76
N GLU A 19 17.02 -0.25 -27.11
CA GLU A 19 16.89 1.00 -26.36
C GLU A 19 15.43 1.44 -26.27
N HIS A 20 14.70 1.38 -27.39
CA HIS A 20 13.26 1.66 -27.41
C HIS A 20 12.45 0.68 -26.55
N ILE A 21 12.77 -0.62 -26.59
CA ILE A 21 12.10 -1.64 -25.78
C ILE A 21 12.34 -1.39 -24.29
N VAL A 22 13.58 -1.13 -23.88
CA VAL A 22 13.93 -0.85 -22.48
C VAL A 22 13.22 0.41 -22.00
N ALA A 23 13.24 1.49 -22.78
CA ALA A 23 12.53 2.71 -22.44
C ALA A 23 11.02 2.49 -22.29
N GLN A 24 10.41 1.70 -23.19
CA GLN A 24 8.99 1.38 -23.12
C GLN A 24 8.67 0.54 -21.87
N ILE A 25 9.49 -0.46 -21.54
CA ILE A 25 9.33 -1.26 -20.33
C ILE A 25 9.40 -0.38 -19.08
N ASP A 26 10.34 0.57 -19.01
CA ASP A 26 10.46 1.46 -17.85
C ASP A 26 9.27 2.42 -17.72
N ILE A 27 8.75 2.91 -18.84
CA ILE A 27 7.50 3.69 -18.87
C ILE A 27 6.34 2.84 -18.34
N ASP A 28 6.19 1.61 -18.85
CA ASP A 28 5.10 0.72 -18.48
C ASP A 28 5.17 0.33 -17.00
N ARG A 29 6.37 0.07 -16.47
CA ARG A 29 6.59 -0.21 -15.04
C ARG A 29 6.25 0.99 -14.17
N THR A 30 6.69 2.18 -14.56
CA THR A 30 6.40 3.41 -13.82
C THR A 30 4.91 3.69 -13.81
N LYS A 31 4.26 3.56 -14.97
CA LYS A 31 2.81 3.72 -15.12
C LYS A 31 2.06 2.74 -14.22
N TYR A 32 2.43 1.46 -14.26
CA TYR A 32 1.81 0.43 -13.43
C TYR A 32 1.89 0.74 -11.93
N ILE A 33 3.06 1.18 -11.44
CA ILE A 33 3.23 1.53 -10.02
C ILE A 33 2.34 2.72 -9.63
N LEU A 34 2.26 3.75 -10.49
CA LEU A 34 1.44 4.94 -10.24
C LEU A 34 -0.06 4.61 -10.26
N GLU A 35 -0.50 3.81 -11.23
CA GLU A 35 -1.89 3.36 -11.35
C GLU A 35 -2.28 2.50 -10.14
N SER A 36 -1.45 1.51 -9.80
CA SER A 36 -1.70 0.66 -8.63
C SER A 36 -1.76 1.46 -7.32
N TYR A 37 -0.87 2.45 -7.14
CA TYR A 37 -0.92 3.32 -5.97
C TYR A 37 -2.22 4.15 -5.94
N ALA A 38 -2.61 4.74 -7.08
CA ALA A 38 -3.81 5.55 -7.17
C ALA A 38 -5.09 4.74 -6.93
N ASP A 39 -5.15 3.50 -7.44
CA ASP A 39 -6.30 2.63 -7.29
C ASP A 39 -6.48 2.17 -5.85
N ILE A 40 -5.40 1.69 -5.19
CA ILE A 40 -5.44 1.30 -3.78
C ILE A 40 -5.81 2.51 -2.90
N ARG A 41 -5.27 3.69 -3.23
CA ARG A 41 -5.57 4.91 -2.48
C ARG A 41 -7.03 5.32 -2.65
N ARG A 42 -7.60 5.18 -3.85
CA ARG A 42 -9.03 5.44 -4.11
C ARG A 42 -9.91 4.47 -3.33
N GLU A 43 -9.61 3.17 -3.35
CA GLU A 43 -10.34 2.16 -2.58
C GLU A 43 -10.34 2.48 -1.07
N LYS A 44 -9.19 2.91 -0.52
CA LYS A 44 -9.09 3.34 0.88
C LYS A 44 -9.93 4.58 1.18
N ILE A 45 -9.98 5.54 0.25
CA ILE A 45 -10.83 6.73 0.38
C ILE A 45 -12.31 6.33 0.37
N GLU A 46 -12.74 5.48 -0.57
CA GLU A 46 -14.12 5.01 -0.66
C GLU A 46 -14.55 4.26 0.62
N THR A 47 -13.70 3.35 1.11
CA THR A 47 -13.96 2.56 2.33
C THR A 47 -14.07 3.42 3.58
N HIS A 48 -13.23 4.45 3.70
CA HIS A 48 -13.12 5.27 4.92
C HIS A 48 -13.63 6.71 4.75
N VAL A 49 -14.44 6.99 3.73
CA VAL A 49 -14.83 8.36 3.35
C VAL A 49 -15.43 9.17 4.51
N ARG A 50 -16.31 8.54 5.31
CA ARG A 50 -16.96 9.17 6.47
C ARG A 50 -15.95 9.55 7.56
N HIS A 51 -14.97 8.69 7.80
CA HIS A 51 -13.91 8.93 8.77
C HIS A 51 -13.00 10.07 8.31
N ILE A 52 -12.58 10.04 7.05
CA ILE A 52 -11.68 11.05 6.45
C ILE A 52 -12.32 12.44 6.48
N LEU A 53 -13.59 12.57 6.06
CA LEU A 53 -14.26 13.87 5.99
C LEU A 53 -14.59 14.45 7.37
N LYS A 54 -14.80 13.60 8.38
CA LYS A 54 -15.07 14.01 9.77
C LYS A 54 -13.80 14.49 10.49
N ASN A 55 -12.63 13.95 10.13
CA ASN A 55 -11.37 14.22 10.80
C ASN A 55 -10.51 15.21 10.00
N PRO A 56 -10.28 16.44 10.51
CA PRO A 56 -9.53 17.46 9.77
C PRO A 56 -8.07 17.05 9.51
N GLU A 57 -7.45 16.30 10.43
CA GLU A 57 -6.08 15.80 10.28
C GLU A 57 -5.93 14.84 9.09
N GLU A 58 -6.94 14.01 8.81
CA GLU A 58 -6.94 13.12 7.65
C GLU A 58 -7.23 13.88 6.37
N ARG A 59 -8.15 14.85 6.43
CA ARG A 59 -8.54 15.67 5.28
C ARG A 59 -7.37 16.46 4.69
N VAL A 60 -6.44 16.93 5.53
CA VAL A 60 -5.21 17.64 5.09
C VAL A 60 -4.24 16.73 4.33
N LYS A 61 -4.32 15.41 4.48
CA LYS A 61 -3.47 14.44 3.77
C LYS A 61 -3.96 14.13 2.35
N LEU A 62 -5.13 14.62 1.96
CA LEU A 62 -5.70 14.42 0.62
C LEU A 62 -5.23 15.53 -0.32
N THR A 63 -5.03 15.17 -1.59
CA THR A 63 -4.89 16.18 -2.65
C THR A 63 -6.23 16.87 -2.91
N SER A 64 -6.22 18.02 -3.60
CA SER A 64 -7.45 18.75 -3.94
C SER A 64 -8.43 17.90 -4.77
N ILE A 65 -7.91 17.10 -5.70
CA ILE A 65 -8.71 16.21 -6.55
C ILE A 65 -9.33 15.07 -5.73
N GLU A 66 -8.56 14.48 -4.82
CA GLU A 66 -9.05 13.42 -3.93
C GLU A 66 -10.11 13.93 -2.95
N LEU A 67 -9.95 15.16 -2.46
CA LEU A 67 -10.91 15.78 -1.57
C LEU A 67 -12.25 16.03 -2.28
N ASP A 68 -12.21 16.60 -3.49
CA ASP A 68 -13.40 16.80 -4.32
C ASP A 68 -14.09 15.47 -4.65
N PHE A 69 -13.31 14.43 -4.96
CA PHE A 69 -13.83 13.07 -5.14
C PHE A 69 -14.50 12.52 -3.88
N ALA A 70 -13.84 12.63 -2.71
CA ALA A 70 -14.36 12.14 -1.44
C ALA A 70 -15.69 12.82 -1.05
N GLU A 71 -15.80 14.14 -1.24
CA GLU A 71 -17.04 14.89 -0.98
C GLU A 71 -18.18 14.47 -1.89
N LYS A 72 -17.92 14.34 -3.20
CA LYS A 72 -18.91 13.86 -4.17
C LYS A 72 -19.36 12.44 -3.88
N TYR A 73 -18.41 11.55 -3.57
CA TYR A 73 -18.69 10.16 -3.23
C TYR A 73 -19.52 10.05 -1.96
N ALA A 74 -19.21 10.82 -0.91
CA ALA A 74 -19.98 10.83 0.33
C ALA A 74 -21.43 11.28 0.12
N ASN A 75 -21.66 12.29 -0.72
CA ASN A 75 -23.00 12.76 -1.07
C ASN A 75 -23.78 11.70 -1.86
N LEU A 76 -23.16 11.11 -2.89
CA LEU A 76 -23.76 10.04 -3.68
C LEU A 76 -24.12 8.83 -2.80
N LEU A 77 -23.23 8.46 -1.88
CA LEU A 77 -23.47 7.35 -0.96
C LEU A 77 -24.64 7.66 -0.01
N ALA A 78 -24.73 8.89 0.51
CA ALA A 78 -25.84 9.31 1.36
C ALA A 78 -27.19 9.26 0.61
N GLU A 79 -27.24 9.77 -0.62
CA GLU A 79 -28.43 9.70 -1.48
C GLU A 79 -28.85 8.26 -1.77
N TYR A 80 -27.88 7.40 -2.08
CA TYR A 80 -28.14 5.98 -2.34
C TYR A 80 -28.71 5.29 -1.09
N GLU A 81 -28.08 5.45 0.07
CA GLU A 81 -28.54 4.86 1.33
C GLU A 81 -29.94 5.35 1.72
N ASP A 82 -30.19 6.65 1.61
CA ASP A 82 -31.51 7.26 1.86
C ASP A 82 -32.56 6.68 0.91
N SER A 83 -32.23 6.49 -0.36
CA SER A 83 -33.15 5.91 -1.34
C SER A 83 -33.41 4.41 -1.10
N SER A 84 -32.40 3.65 -0.65
CA SER A 84 -32.41 2.19 -0.63
C SER A 84 -33.00 1.59 0.66
N TYR A 85 -32.46 1.96 1.82
CA TYR A 85 -32.79 1.26 3.07
C TYR A 85 -32.84 2.15 4.30
N LYS A 86 -32.19 3.32 4.26
CA LYS A 86 -32.02 4.16 5.44
C LYS A 86 -33.32 4.83 5.86
N ARG A 87 -34.26 5.14 4.94
CA ARG A 87 -35.58 5.68 5.28
C ARG A 87 -36.37 4.73 6.19
N ASP A 88 -36.38 3.45 5.87
CA ASP A 88 -37.19 2.42 6.52
C ASP A 88 -36.52 1.85 7.78
N CYS A 89 -35.31 2.29 8.10
CA CYS A 89 -34.53 1.79 9.23
C CYS A 89 -34.94 2.43 10.57
N PRO A 90 -34.98 1.67 11.68
CA PRO A 90 -35.15 2.21 13.03
C PRO A 90 -34.08 3.25 13.40
N GLN A 91 -34.41 4.18 14.30
CA GLN A 91 -33.52 5.30 14.66
C GLN A 91 -32.21 4.82 15.30
N GLU A 92 -32.25 3.71 16.02
CA GLU A 92 -31.11 3.09 16.68
C GLU A 92 -30.05 2.64 15.66
N VAL A 93 -30.50 2.09 14.53
CA VAL A 93 -29.61 1.59 13.46
C VAL A 93 -29.14 2.74 12.55
N LYS A 94 -29.97 3.77 12.37
CA LYS A 94 -29.59 5.00 11.64
C LYS A 94 -28.33 5.65 12.20
N HIS A 95 -28.18 5.65 13.53
CA HIS A 95 -26.98 6.18 14.17
C HIS A 95 -25.73 5.35 13.83
N LEU A 96 -25.83 4.02 13.79
CA LEU A 96 -24.71 3.13 13.47
C LEU A 96 -24.24 3.31 12.02
N LEU A 97 -25.19 3.46 11.09
CA LEU A 97 -24.87 3.70 9.68
C LEU A 97 -24.03 4.97 9.50
N ASN A 98 -24.33 6.03 10.25
CA ASN A 98 -23.60 7.29 10.16
C ASN A 98 -22.16 7.25 10.72
N GLN A 99 -21.78 6.21 11.46
CA GLN A 99 -20.45 6.13 12.09
C GLN A 99 -19.32 5.79 11.11
N GLY A 100 -19.62 5.10 9.99
CA GLY A 100 -18.64 4.69 8.98
C GLY A 100 -17.61 3.66 9.48
N LEU A 101 -16.77 3.18 8.57
CA LEU A 101 -15.67 2.26 8.90
C LEU A 101 -14.44 3.04 9.36
N TYR A 102 -13.94 2.72 10.55
CA TYR A 102 -12.70 3.29 11.08
C TYR A 102 -11.50 2.47 10.63
N PRO A 103 -10.38 3.11 10.25
CA PRO A 103 -9.15 2.39 9.96
C PRO A 103 -8.65 1.69 11.24
N GLN A 104 -8.32 0.40 11.12
CA GLN A 104 -7.80 -0.38 12.24
C GLN A 104 -6.30 -0.16 12.38
N ALA A 105 -5.88 0.56 13.42
CA ALA A 105 -4.47 0.87 13.66
C ALA A 105 -3.72 -0.25 14.41
N ASP A 106 -4.43 -1.17 15.08
CA ASP A 106 -3.82 -2.26 15.87
C ASP A 106 -3.55 -3.52 15.05
N VAL A 107 -3.43 -3.38 13.71
CA VAL A 107 -3.09 -4.47 12.81
C VAL A 107 -1.58 -4.73 12.86
N PRO A 108 -1.14 -5.99 12.99
CA PRO A 108 0.28 -6.34 12.92
C PRO A 108 0.79 -6.20 11.47
N VAL A 109 1.92 -5.51 11.31
CA VAL A 109 2.55 -5.24 10.02
C VAL A 109 4.04 -5.59 10.08
N PHE A 110 4.58 -6.06 8.95
CA PHE A 110 6.01 -6.26 8.80
C PHE A 110 6.68 -4.92 8.47
N CYS A 111 7.75 -4.60 9.18
CA CYS A 111 8.56 -3.42 8.92
C CYS A 111 10.04 -3.77 8.84
N HIS A 112 10.72 -3.19 7.85
CA HIS A 112 12.16 -3.18 7.69
C HIS A 112 12.74 -1.95 8.39
N VAL A 113 13.82 -2.13 9.15
CA VAL A 113 14.54 -1.04 9.78
C VAL A 113 15.60 -0.47 8.85
N ASP A 114 15.38 0.76 8.38
CA ASP A 114 16.29 1.39 7.42
C ASP A 114 17.57 1.92 8.11
N GLU A 115 17.46 2.36 9.36
CA GLU A 115 18.57 2.90 10.16
C GLU A 115 18.45 2.47 11.62
N THR A 116 19.59 2.25 12.31
CA THR A 116 19.59 1.85 13.72
C THR A 116 18.85 2.88 14.58
N ILE A 117 17.81 2.43 15.28
CA ILE A 117 16.95 3.29 16.11
C ILE A 117 17.37 3.23 17.59
N GLY A 118 17.91 2.08 18.01
CA GLY A 118 18.22 1.79 19.42
C GLY A 118 17.00 1.24 20.16
N GLU A 119 16.99 1.36 21.48
CA GLU A 119 15.88 0.87 22.31
C GLU A 119 14.62 1.71 22.10
N ARG A 120 13.57 1.05 21.62
CA ARG A 120 12.24 1.64 21.48
C ARG A 120 11.29 1.01 22.48
N ARG A 121 10.56 1.86 23.19
CA ARG A 121 9.44 1.43 24.05
C ARG A 121 8.21 1.16 23.19
N LEU A 122 7.71 -0.07 23.27
CA LEU A 122 6.39 -0.47 22.77
C LEU A 122 5.42 -0.56 23.95
N LYS A 123 4.14 -0.89 23.69
CA LYS A 123 3.10 -0.98 24.73
C LYS A 123 3.46 -1.99 25.80
N ARG A 124 4.09 -3.11 25.43
CA ARG A 124 4.42 -4.22 26.34
C ARG A 124 5.90 -4.31 26.69
N ASP A 125 6.78 -4.10 25.71
CA ASP A 125 8.21 -4.40 25.85
C ASP A 125 9.11 -3.28 25.31
N PHE A 126 10.40 -3.36 25.63
CA PHE A 126 11.44 -2.58 24.98
C PHE A 126 12.14 -3.46 23.95
N ILE A 127 12.26 -2.95 22.72
CA ILE A 127 12.95 -3.65 21.63
C ILE A 127 14.10 -2.78 21.15
N GLU A 128 15.31 -3.34 21.14
CA GLU A 128 16.44 -2.73 20.47
C GLU A 128 16.31 -2.96 18.95
N MET A 129 16.10 -1.88 18.19
CA MET A 129 15.91 -1.93 16.74
C MET A 129 17.22 -1.59 16.03
N LYS A 130 17.79 -2.56 15.32
CA LYS A 130 19.04 -2.42 14.55
C LYS A 130 18.74 -2.30 13.05
N ALA A 131 19.62 -1.61 12.32
CA ALA A 131 19.50 -1.48 10.88
C ALA A 131 19.46 -2.87 10.19
N ASN A 132 18.64 -2.98 9.16
CA ASN A 132 18.37 -4.17 8.35
C ASN A 132 17.59 -5.30 9.04
N ASP A 133 17.17 -5.13 10.30
CA ASP A 133 16.29 -6.10 10.96
C ASP A 133 14.84 -5.94 10.48
N ILE A 134 14.09 -7.04 10.52
CA ILE A 134 12.66 -7.07 10.21
C ILE A 134 11.89 -7.42 11.48
N TYR A 135 10.86 -6.63 11.77
CA TYR A 135 9.98 -6.84 12.92
C TYR A 135 8.53 -6.97 12.48
N LEU A 136 7.76 -7.72 13.28
CA LEU A 136 6.31 -7.79 13.20
C LEU A 136 5.72 -7.01 14.38
N LEU A 137 5.20 -5.81 14.13
CA LEU A 137 4.75 -4.85 15.16
C LEU A 137 3.36 -4.32 14.84
N GLN A 138 2.63 -3.79 15.82
CA GLN A 138 1.36 -3.13 15.55
C GLN A 138 1.59 -1.79 14.84
N TYR A 139 0.81 -1.49 13.79
CA TYR A 139 0.95 -0.24 13.04
C TYR A 139 0.82 1.01 13.95
N SER A 140 -0.07 0.96 14.94
CA SER A 140 -0.27 2.02 15.93
C SER A 140 0.97 2.37 16.76
N GLU A 141 1.90 1.41 16.95
CA GLU A 141 3.12 1.60 17.74
C GLU A 141 4.29 2.19 16.92
N ILE A 142 4.23 2.07 15.60
CA ILE A 142 5.32 2.44 14.68
C ILE A 142 4.96 3.59 13.73
N THR A 143 3.78 4.18 13.86
CA THR A 143 3.28 5.22 12.94
C THR A 143 4.22 6.41 12.85
N ASP A 144 4.80 6.87 13.98
CA ASP A 144 5.75 7.99 14.00
C ASP A 144 7.05 7.67 13.26
N LEU A 145 7.51 6.42 13.35
CA LEU A 145 8.75 5.97 12.72
C LEU A 145 8.57 5.80 11.20
N VAL A 146 7.40 5.33 10.77
CA VAL A 146 7.02 5.25 9.34
C VAL A 146 6.90 6.65 8.74
N GLN A 147 6.24 7.59 9.43
CA GLN A 147 6.12 8.98 8.97
C GLN A 147 7.47 9.67 8.81
N ARG A 148 8.43 9.34 9.70
CA ARG A 148 9.80 9.86 9.66
C ARG A 148 10.71 9.12 8.68
N ARG A 149 10.20 8.13 7.94
CA ARG A 149 10.97 7.28 7.01
C ARG A 149 12.17 6.58 7.65
N ARG A 150 12.01 6.12 8.90
CA ARG A 150 13.01 5.30 9.61
C ARG A 150 12.69 3.81 9.53
N LEU A 151 11.44 3.51 9.20
CA LEU A 151 10.93 2.17 8.95
C LEU A 151 10.22 2.17 7.60
N THR A 152 10.43 1.11 6.83
CA THR A 152 9.71 0.84 5.60
C THR A 152 8.74 -0.31 5.85
N LEU A 153 7.46 -0.13 5.52
CA LEU A 153 6.49 -1.21 5.58
C LEU A 153 6.74 -2.19 4.43
N ILE A 154 6.76 -3.47 4.76
CA ILE A 154 6.90 -4.53 3.75
C ILE A 154 5.49 -4.96 3.36
N ASP A 155 5.08 -4.61 2.15
CA ASP A 155 3.78 -4.99 1.63
C ASP A 155 3.84 -6.39 0.97
N GLY A 156 2.74 -7.14 0.99
CA GLY A 156 2.68 -8.50 0.40
C GLY A 156 2.98 -8.53 -1.11
N LEU A 157 2.91 -7.37 -1.78
CA LEU A 157 3.26 -7.21 -3.19
C LEU A 157 4.77 -7.27 -3.45
N THR A 158 5.62 -6.81 -2.52
CA THR A 158 7.08 -6.93 -2.65
C THR A 158 7.59 -8.34 -2.28
N TRP A 159 6.80 -9.10 -1.52
CA TRP A 159 7.11 -10.48 -1.14
C TRP A 159 7.13 -11.46 -2.32
N LYS A 160 6.27 -11.25 -3.34
CA LYS A 160 6.19 -12.14 -4.52
C LYS A 160 7.45 -12.12 -5.39
N SER A 161 8.20 -11.03 -5.38
CA SER A 161 9.39 -10.85 -6.24
C SER A 161 10.72 -10.91 -5.47
N GLY A 162 10.76 -10.48 -4.21
CA GLY A 162 12.00 -10.36 -3.44
C GLY A 162 12.58 -11.69 -2.93
N LEU A 163 11.75 -12.69 -2.61
CA LEU A 163 12.26 -13.91 -1.98
C LEU A 163 12.85 -14.96 -2.92
N LYS A 164 12.54 -14.89 -4.22
CA LYS A 164 13.14 -15.80 -5.20
C LYS A 164 14.66 -15.58 -5.34
N GLY A 165 15.15 -14.41 -4.94
CA GLY A 165 16.57 -14.08 -4.94
C GLY A 165 17.28 -14.18 -3.59
N LEU A 166 16.56 -14.15 -2.46
CA LEU A 166 17.18 -14.01 -1.12
C LEU A 166 17.11 -15.27 -0.24
N LEU A 167 16.17 -16.19 -0.47
CA LEU A 167 16.10 -17.44 0.31
C LEU A 167 16.78 -18.59 -0.43
N HIS A 168 18.10 -18.68 -0.24
CA HIS A 168 18.80 -19.97 -0.22
C HIS A 168 18.61 -20.64 1.15
N ALA A 169 17.35 -20.88 1.56
CA ALA A 169 17.09 -21.57 2.83
C ALA A 169 16.01 -22.64 2.59
N GLU A 170 16.42 -23.91 2.78
CA GLU A 170 15.66 -25.14 2.55
C GLU A 170 14.32 -25.25 3.32
N ASN A 171 13.97 -24.27 4.15
CA ASN A 171 12.77 -24.26 5.00
C ASN A 171 11.83 -23.06 4.75
N ALA A 172 12.03 -22.31 3.66
CA ALA A 172 11.26 -21.11 3.33
C ALA A 172 9.76 -21.39 3.05
N GLU A 173 9.45 -22.57 2.52
CA GLU A 173 8.10 -22.94 2.09
C GLU A 173 7.14 -23.17 3.27
N ASP A 174 7.63 -23.70 4.39
CA ASP A 174 6.81 -23.94 5.59
C ASP A 174 6.43 -22.65 6.31
N TYR A 175 7.34 -21.68 6.40
CA TYR A 175 7.05 -20.39 7.04
C TYR A 175 6.14 -19.51 6.20
N THR A 176 6.25 -19.56 4.87
CA THR A 176 5.37 -18.81 3.97
C THR A 176 3.94 -19.34 3.99
N LEU A 177 3.76 -20.66 3.95
CA LEU A 177 2.45 -21.29 4.08
C LEU A 177 1.81 -21.04 5.45
N TYR A 178 2.60 -21.11 6.53
CA TYR A 178 2.13 -20.85 7.89
C TYR A 178 1.64 -19.40 8.09
N VAL A 179 2.39 -18.43 7.55
CA VAL A 179 2.02 -17.00 7.65
C VAL A 179 0.84 -16.66 6.75
N MET A 180 0.76 -17.24 5.54
CA MET A 180 -0.39 -17.07 4.65
C MET A 180 -1.67 -17.69 5.22
N ALA A 181 -1.60 -18.88 5.83
CA ALA A 181 -2.74 -19.51 6.49
C ALA A 181 -3.29 -18.63 7.63
N ARG A 182 -2.41 -18.08 8.47
CA ARG A 182 -2.83 -17.15 9.53
C ARG A 182 -3.41 -15.84 9.04
N TRP A 183 -2.94 -15.32 7.91
CA TRP A 183 -3.47 -14.09 7.33
C TRP A 183 -4.86 -14.31 6.70
N LEU A 184 -5.09 -15.47 6.08
CA LEU A 184 -6.41 -15.87 5.58
C LEU A 184 -7.41 -16.11 6.71
N ASP A 185 -6.99 -16.73 7.81
CA ASP A 185 -7.85 -16.99 8.97
C ASP A 185 -8.20 -15.70 9.76
N ALA A 186 -7.38 -14.66 9.69
CA ALA A 186 -7.61 -13.39 10.39
C ALA A 186 -8.52 -12.41 9.63
N ASN A 187 -8.77 -12.66 8.34
CA ASN A 187 -9.57 -11.80 7.45
C ASN A 187 -10.88 -12.46 6.97
N ASN A 188 -11.31 -13.53 7.64
CA ASN A 188 -12.60 -14.21 7.48
C ASN A 188 -13.40 -14.12 8.80
#